data_AF-L1NBP9-F1
#
_entry.id   AF-L1NBP9-F1
#
_cell.length_a   1.000
_cell.length_b   1.000
_cell.length_c   1.000
_cell.angle_alpha   90.00
_cell.angle_beta   90.00
_cell.angle_gamma   90.00
#
_symmetry.space_group_name_H-M   'P 1'
#
loop_
_entity.id
_entity.type
_entity.pdbx_description
1 polymer ?
#
loop_
_entity_poly.entity_id
_entity_poly.type
_entity_poly.pdbx_seq_one_letter_code
_entity_poly.pdbx_strand_id
1 'polypeptide(L)'
;MDKQTKLPTPEESRQHYSVPEGYFDALEERILARLPETPQEDTPEQTRPSLWIRVRPIVYLAAVFVSMNLIFRAFYNPAHKGGTQQVATTTTEVQDEDYSAYYAEYGGQVAAYDADKSLFLGEAGFASTSYSSYY
;
A
#
# COMPACT_ATOMS: atom_id res chain seq x y z
N MET A 1 -52.84 19.24 39.10
CA MET A 1 -53.39 18.95 37.75
C MET A 1 -53.16 17.48 37.49
N ASP A 2 -54.11 16.65 37.91
CA ASP A 2 -54.03 15.20 37.72
C ASP A 2 -54.30 14.89 36.25
N LYS A 3 -53.23 14.68 35.48
CA LYS A 3 -53.34 14.20 34.10
C LYS A 3 -53.69 12.72 34.14
N GLN A 4 -54.97 12.39 34.32
CA GLN A 4 -55.45 11.03 34.11
C GLN A 4 -55.31 10.73 32.62
N THR A 5 -54.28 9.97 32.26
CA THR A 5 -54.12 9.42 30.91
C THR A 5 -55.22 8.39 30.72
N LYS A 6 -56.22 8.74 29.88
CA LYS A 6 -57.31 7.85 29.49
C LYS A 6 -56.76 6.79 28.53
N LEU A 7 -55.97 5.86 29.08
CA LEU A 7 -55.48 4.71 28.34
C LEU A 7 -56.63 3.70 28.24
N PRO A 8 -56.90 3.16 27.04
CA PRO A 8 -57.85 2.07 26.90
C PRO A 8 -57.41 0.89 27.76
N THR A 9 -58.39 0.11 28.20
CA THR A 9 -58.14 -1.06 29.05
C THR A 9 -57.28 -2.09 28.30
N PRO A 10 -56.50 -2.94 28.99
CA PRO A 10 -55.66 -3.95 28.34
C PRO A 10 -56.43 -4.91 27.42
N GLU A 11 -57.70 -5.14 27.70
CA GLU A 11 -58.59 -5.96 26.87
C GLU A 11 -58.92 -5.26 25.54
N GLU A 12 -59.25 -3.96 25.58
CA GLU A 12 -59.47 -3.14 24.38
C GLU A 12 -58.20 -2.99 23.53
N SER A 13 -57.04 -2.88 24.18
CA SER A 13 -55.77 -2.76 23.45
C SER A 13 -55.38 -4.06 22.74
N ARG A 14 -55.61 -5.22 23.36
CA ARG A 14 -55.36 -6.52 22.74
C ARG A 14 -56.15 -6.70 21.45
N GLN A 15 -57.40 -6.26 21.37
CA GLN A 15 -58.19 -6.39 20.14
C GLN A 15 -57.59 -5.63 18.95
N HIS A 16 -56.89 -4.52 19.20
CA HIS A 16 -56.31 -3.67 18.16
C HIS A 16 -54.84 -3.96 17.85
N TYR A 17 -54.08 -4.47 18.82
CA TYR A 17 -52.63 -4.68 18.70
C TYR A 17 -52.22 -6.16 18.68
N SER A 18 -53.17 -7.09 18.67
CA SER A 18 -52.88 -8.51 18.49
C SER A 18 -52.79 -8.87 17.01
N VAL A 19 -51.86 -9.77 16.70
CA VAL A 19 -51.79 -10.39 15.38
C VAL A 19 -52.88 -11.46 15.26
N PRO A 20 -53.38 -11.74 14.04
CA PRO A 20 -54.20 -12.92 13.80
C PRO A 20 -53.46 -14.21 14.18
N GLU A 21 -54.20 -15.21 14.65
CA GLU A 21 -53.68 -16.55 14.91
C GLU A 21 -53.00 -17.10 13.65
N GLY A 22 -51.77 -17.61 13.80
CA GLY A 22 -50.96 -18.16 12.71
C GLY A 22 -50.34 -17.13 11.74
N TYR A 23 -50.43 -15.81 12.01
CA TYR A 23 -49.78 -14.79 11.15
C TYR A 23 -48.26 -15.02 10.97
N PHE A 24 -47.59 -15.49 12.02
CA PHE A 24 -46.16 -15.75 12.00
C PHE A 24 -45.78 -17.09 11.35
N ASP A 25 -46.72 -18.02 11.20
CA ASP A 25 -46.46 -19.35 10.64
C ASP A 25 -46.09 -19.27 9.15
N ALA A 26 -46.70 -18.34 8.42
CA ALA A 26 -46.42 -18.07 7.00
C ALA A 26 -45.48 -16.87 6.77
N LEU A 27 -44.86 -16.32 7.83
CA LEU A 27 -43.98 -15.15 7.71
C LEU A 27 -42.73 -15.49 6.89
N GLU A 28 -42.12 -16.65 7.15
CA GLU A 28 -40.92 -17.10 6.45
C GLU A 28 -41.17 -17.22 4.95
N GLU A 29 -42.23 -17.92 4.55
CA GLU A 29 -42.63 -18.06 3.14
C GLU A 29 -42.87 -16.69 2.49
N ARG A 30 -43.53 -15.76 3.20
CA ARG A 30 -43.78 -14.41 2.71
C ARG A 30 -42.50 -13.56 2.58
N ILE A 31 -41.51 -13.77 3.45
CA ILE A 31 -40.20 -13.12 3.35
C ILE A 31 -39.43 -13.69 2.17
N LEU A 32 -39.38 -15.02 2.03
CA LEU A 32 -38.69 -15.70 0.93
C LEU A 32 -39.31 -15.36 -0.43
N ALA A 33 -40.63 -15.33 -0.55
CA ALA A 33 -41.32 -14.95 -1.77
C ALA A 33 -41.14 -13.45 -2.16
N ARG A 34 -40.72 -12.61 -1.21
CA ARG A 34 -40.42 -11.18 -1.41
C ARG A 34 -38.95 -10.90 -1.61
N LEU A 35 -38.09 -11.78 -1.11
CA LEU A 35 -36.71 -11.77 -1.55
C LEU A 35 -36.80 -11.99 -3.07
N PRO A 36 -36.22 -11.10 -3.91
CA PRO A 36 -36.03 -11.47 -5.29
C PRO A 36 -35.38 -12.84 -5.23
N GLU A 37 -36.00 -13.86 -5.85
CA GLU A 37 -35.38 -15.17 -6.12
C GLU A 37 -33.93 -14.81 -6.40
N THR A 38 -33.02 -15.05 -5.43
CA THR A 38 -31.63 -14.61 -5.55
C THR A 38 -31.26 -15.18 -6.89
N PRO A 39 -31.12 -14.36 -7.96
CA PRO A 39 -31.31 -14.80 -9.34
C PRO A 39 -30.58 -16.08 -9.35
N GLN A 40 -31.31 -17.21 -9.38
CA GLN A 40 -30.69 -18.51 -9.14
C GLN A 40 -29.57 -18.42 -10.10
N GLU A 41 -28.35 -18.29 -9.57
CA GLU A 41 -27.29 -17.87 -10.43
C GLU A 41 -27.26 -19.08 -11.36
N ASP A 42 -27.81 -19.02 -12.58
CA ASP A 42 -27.11 -18.56 -13.76
C ASP A 42 -25.75 -18.03 -13.32
N THR A 43 -25.02 -18.94 -12.66
CA THR A 43 -23.65 -18.85 -12.26
C THR A 43 -23.11 -18.70 -13.64
N PRO A 44 -22.74 -17.47 -14.06
CA PRO A 44 -22.38 -17.27 -15.45
C PRO A 44 -21.16 -18.14 -15.60
N GLU A 45 -21.38 -19.31 -16.19
CA GLU A 45 -20.75 -20.58 -15.89
C GLU A 45 -19.26 -20.38 -15.70
N GLN A 46 -18.79 -20.06 -14.47
CA GLN A 46 -17.61 -19.22 -14.21
C GLN A 46 -16.63 -19.31 -15.38
N THR A 47 -16.81 -18.44 -16.39
CA THR A 47 -16.14 -18.68 -17.67
C THR A 47 -14.69 -18.48 -17.35
N ARG A 48 -13.96 -19.60 -17.25
CA ARG A 48 -12.61 -19.63 -16.67
C ARG A 48 -11.87 -18.45 -17.27
N PRO A 49 -11.35 -17.52 -16.44
CA PRO A 49 -10.79 -16.28 -16.95
C PRO A 49 -9.85 -16.65 -18.08
N SER A 50 -10.18 -16.16 -19.27
CA SER A 50 -9.52 -16.55 -20.50
C SER A 50 -8.01 -16.44 -20.30
N LEU A 51 -7.26 -17.48 -20.63
CA LEU A 51 -5.80 -17.49 -20.50
C LEU A 51 -5.16 -16.28 -21.19
N TRP A 52 -5.85 -15.70 -22.18
CA TRP A 52 -5.49 -14.45 -22.86
C TRP A 52 -5.33 -13.26 -21.92
N ILE A 53 -6.13 -13.16 -20.85
CA ILE A 53 -6.01 -12.11 -19.85
C ILE A 53 -4.64 -12.18 -19.16
N ARG A 54 -4.13 -13.39 -18.92
CA ARG A 54 -2.82 -13.63 -18.30
C ARG A 54 -1.67 -13.59 -19.30
N VAL A 55 -1.91 -13.97 -20.56
CA VAL A 55 -0.89 -13.99 -21.63
C VAL A 55 -0.60 -12.57 -22.15
N ARG A 56 -1.61 -11.69 -22.22
CA ARG A 56 -1.45 -10.31 -22.70
C ARG A 56 -0.29 -9.55 -22.06
N PRO A 57 -0.14 -9.48 -20.71
CA PRO A 57 1.04 -8.84 -20.10
C PRO A 57 2.36 -9.57 -20.38
N ILE A 58 2.36 -10.91 -20.44
CA ILE A 58 3.57 -11.72 -20.71
C ILE A 58 4.10 -11.46 -22.12
N VAL A 59 3.22 -11.26 -23.11
CA VAL A 59 3.64 -10.94 -24.49
C VAL A 59 4.41 -9.62 -24.57
N TYR A 60 4.00 -8.58 -23.82
CA TYR A 60 4.77 -7.33 -23.75
C TYR A 60 6.16 -7.55 -23.14
N LEU A 61 6.27 -8.34 -22.07
CA LEU A 61 7.55 -8.68 -21.46
C LEU A 61 8.44 -9.48 -22.41
N ALA A 62 7.85 -10.44 -23.14
CA ALA A 62 8.57 -11.22 -24.15
C ALA A 62 9.10 -10.32 -25.27
N ALA A 63 8.32 -9.33 -25.73
CA ALA A 63 8.78 -8.39 -26.76
C ALA A 63 10.00 -7.56 -26.29
N VAL A 64 9.99 -7.07 -25.05
CA VAL A 64 11.13 -6.35 -24.46
C VAL A 64 12.34 -7.27 -24.29
N PHE A 65 12.11 -8.51 -23.86
CA PHE A 65 13.21 -9.48 -23.72
C PHE A 65 13.82 -9.81 -25.08
N VAL A 66 13.00 -10.03 -26.12
CA VAL A 66 13.46 -10.29 -27.47
C VAL A 66 14.22 -9.09 -28.03
N SER A 67 13.73 -7.86 -27.85
CA SER A 67 14.44 -6.66 -28.32
C SER A 67 15.80 -6.51 -27.63
N MET A 68 15.85 -6.68 -26.31
CA MET A 68 17.09 -6.67 -25.53
C MET A 68 18.07 -7.75 -26.00
N ASN A 69 17.60 -8.98 -26.20
CA ASN A 69 18.44 -10.09 -26.67
C ASN A 69 18.94 -9.88 -28.10
N LEU A 70 18.15 -9.24 -28.96
CA LEU A 70 18.53 -8.96 -30.33
C LEU A 70 19.60 -7.86 -30.40
N ILE A 71 19.51 -6.84 -29.54
CA ILE A 71 20.55 -5.83 -29.35
C ILE A 71 21.85 -6.51 -28.92
N PHE A 72 21.81 -7.35 -27.88
CA PHE A 72 23.00 -8.09 -27.48
C PHE A 72 23.52 -8.96 -28.63
N ARG A 73 22.70 -9.78 -29.28
CA ARG A 73 23.16 -10.63 -30.38
C ARG A 73 23.74 -9.85 -31.57
N ALA A 74 23.20 -8.68 -31.88
CA ALA A 74 23.68 -7.84 -32.98
C ALA A 74 25.03 -7.16 -32.66
N PHE A 75 25.25 -6.77 -31.40
CA PHE A 75 26.49 -6.09 -30.97
C PHE A 75 27.55 -7.03 -30.37
N TYR A 76 27.19 -8.25 -29.93
CA TYR A 76 28.12 -9.31 -29.49
C TYR A 76 28.71 -10.10 -30.67
N ASN A 77 29.09 -9.41 -31.75
CA ASN A 77 30.01 -9.97 -32.72
C ASN A 77 31.42 -9.95 -32.09
N PRO A 78 32.12 -11.09 -31.91
CA PRO A 78 33.46 -11.09 -31.29
C PRO A 78 34.53 -10.37 -32.14
N ALA A 79 34.18 -9.84 -33.31
CA ALA A 79 35.07 -9.08 -34.19
C ALA A 79 35.15 -7.57 -33.89
N HIS A 80 34.40 -7.03 -32.93
CA HIS A 80 34.52 -5.62 -32.54
C HIS A 80 35.11 -5.46 -31.14
N LYS A 81 36.37 -5.86 -30.99
CA LYS A 81 37.27 -5.19 -30.03
C LYS A 81 37.76 -3.91 -30.69
N GLY A 82 37.24 -2.76 -30.27
CA GLY A 82 37.75 -1.46 -30.69
C GLY A 82 36.64 -0.56 -31.22
N GLY A 83 36.09 0.25 -30.34
CA GLY A 83 35.07 1.22 -30.67
C GLY A 83 34.43 1.71 -29.38
N THR A 84 35.11 2.68 -28.76
CA THR A 84 34.68 3.45 -27.60
C THR A 84 33.18 3.71 -27.67
N GLN A 85 32.40 2.99 -26.86
CA GLN A 85 31.01 3.34 -26.62
C GLN A 85 31.03 4.66 -25.88
N GLN A 86 30.78 5.75 -26.60
CA GLN A 86 30.24 6.94 -25.98
C GLN A 86 28.82 6.59 -25.55
N VAL A 87 28.71 6.09 -24.32
CA VAL A 87 27.46 6.10 -23.58
C VAL A 87 27.07 7.56 -23.52
N ALA A 88 26.00 7.94 -24.21
CA ALA A 88 25.29 9.17 -23.89
C ALA A 88 24.66 8.94 -22.51
N THR A 89 25.49 9.04 -21.49
CA THR A 89 25.04 9.26 -20.13
C THR A 89 24.39 10.62 -20.21
N THR A 90 23.06 10.67 -20.19
CA THR A 90 22.41 11.78 -19.50
C THR A 90 22.85 11.64 -18.05
N THR A 91 24.08 12.08 -17.78
CA THR A 91 24.55 12.41 -16.45
C THR A 91 23.69 13.60 -16.14
N THR A 92 22.61 13.39 -15.39
CA THR A 92 22.29 14.40 -14.40
C THR A 92 23.55 14.45 -13.57
N GLU A 93 24.42 15.43 -13.87
CA GLU A 93 25.56 15.78 -13.02
C GLU A 93 24.94 16.20 -11.69
N VAL A 94 24.68 15.21 -10.85
CA VAL A 94 24.69 15.43 -9.42
C VAL A 94 26.16 15.73 -9.17
N GLN A 95 26.48 17.02 -9.18
CA GLN A 95 27.81 17.53 -8.88
C GLN A 95 28.25 16.85 -7.58
N ASP A 96 29.19 15.90 -7.67
CA ASP A 96 29.77 15.23 -6.49
C ASP A 96 30.40 16.28 -5.55
N GLU A 97 30.78 17.43 -6.11
CA GLU A 97 31.18 18.65 -5.41
C GLU A 97 30.09 19.21 -4.48
N ASP A 98 28.81 19.17 -4.89
CA ASP A 98 27.69 19.68 -4.10
C ASP A 98 27.36 18.75 -2.92
N TYR A 99 27.45 17.43 -3.14
CA TYR A 99 27.27 16.42 -2.09
C TYR A 99 28.43 16.38 -1.09
N SER A 100 29.67 16.53 -1.57
CA SER A 100 30.85 16.58 -0.71
C SER A 100 30.89 17.86 0.14
N ALA A 101 30.51 19.02 -0.42
CA ALA A 101 30.37 20.26 0.31
C ALA A 101 29.28 20.18 1.40
N TYR A 102 28.14 19.56 1.09
CA TYR A 102 27.06 19.34 2.06
C TYR A 102 27.51 18.53 3.28
N TYR A 103 28.23 17.42 3.05
CA TYR A 103 28.75 16.60 4.15
C TYR A 103 29.93 17.25 4.90
N ALA A 104 30.77 18.02 4.20
CA ALA A 104 31.85 18.77 4.83
C ALA A 104 31.32 19.86 5.77
N GLU A 105 30.29 20.60 5.36
CA GLU A 105 29.66 21.62 6.18
C GLU A 105 28.87 21.02 7.36
N TYR A 106 28.12 19.93 7.13
CA TYR A 106 27.43 19.22 8.20
C TYR A 106 28.42 18.66 9.25
N GLY A 107 29.52 18.05 8.80
CA GLY A 107 30.58 17.56 9.68
C GLY A 107 31.26 18.69 10.46
N GLY A 108 31.42 19.87 9.85
CA GLY A 108 31.95 21.06 10.51
C GLY A 108 31.04 21.58 11.63
N GLN A 109 29.72 21.58 11.42
CA GLN A 109 28.75 21.97 12.45
C GLN A 109 28.77 20.98 13.63
N VAL A 110 28.79 19.67 13.37
CA VAL A 110 28.89 18.64 14.42
C VAL A 110 30.19 18.77 15.21
N ALA A 111 31.31 19.02 14.54
CA ALA A 111 32.60 19.25 15.20
C ALA A 111 32.60 20.54 16.05
N ALA A 112 31.91 21.59 15.62
CA ALA A 112 31.77 22.83 16.39
C ALA A 112 30.92 22.62 17.65
N TYR A 113 29.84 21.83 17.57
CA TYR A 113 29.05 21.44 18.76
C TYR A 113 29.86 20.59 19.74
N ASP A 114 30.70 19.67 19.25
CA ASP A 114 31.56 18.85 20.10
C ASP A 114 32.69 19.68 20.75
N ALA A 115 33.24 20.64 20.00
CA ALA A 115 34.23 21.59 20.51
C ALA A 115 33.64 22.52 21.59
N ASP A 116 32.45 23.09 21.38
CA ASP A 116 31.74 23.91 22.37
C ASP A 116 31.42 23.11 23.64
N LYS A 117 30.98 21.87 23.46
CA LYS A 117 30.77 20.93 24.56
C LYS A 117 32.08 20.63 25.31
N SER A 118 33.20 20.45 24.62
CA SER A 118 34.51 20.23 25.25
C SER A 118 35.04 21.44 26.02
N LEU A 119 34.71 22.67 25.57
CA LEU A 119 34.99 23.91 26.29
C LEU A 119 34.16 24.00 27.57
N PHE A 120 32.89 23.59 27.52
CA PHE A 120 31.99 23.57 28.67
C PHE A 120 32.28 22.42 29.65
N LEU A 121 32.74 21.27 29.15
CA LEU A 121 33.18 20.12 29.96
C LEU A 121 34.64 20.23 30.44
N GLY A 122 35.46 21.10 29.86
CA GLY A 122 36.83 21.35 30.31
C GLY A 122 36.92 22.02 31.68
N GLU A 123 35.85 22.69 32.12
CA GLU A 123 35.74 23.27 33.46
C GLU A 123 35.11 22.30 34.48
N ALA A 124 34.32 21.33 34.02
CA ALA A 124 33.77 20.28 34.86
C ALA A 124 34.67 19.04 34.79
N GLY A 125 35.69 19.02 35.66
CA GLY A 125 36.45 17.80 35.91
C GLY A 125 35.52 16.59 36.13
N PHE A 126 35.99 15.44 35.66
CA PHE A 126 35.54 14.06 35.89
C PHE A 126 35.05 13.27 34.66
N ALA A 127 35.76 12.17 34.45
CA ALA A 127 35.44 10.95 33.68
C ALA A 127 35.59 11.00 32.14
N SER A 128 36.79 10.61 31.69
CA SER A 128 36.99 9.99 30.39
C SER A 128 36.17 8.70 30.27
N THR A 129 35.15 8.69 29.42
CA THR A 129 34.61 7.44 28.87
C THR A 129 35.25 7.22 27.51
N SER A 130 36.28 6.38 27.51
CA SER A 130 36.82 5.80 26.27
C SER A 130 35.75 4.90 25.66
N TYR A 131 35.15 5.31 24.55
CA TYR A 131 34.30 4.42 23.76
C TYR A 131 35.21 3.56 22.88
N SER A 132 35.32 2.28 23.23
CA SER A 132 36.03 1.27 22.45
C SER A 132 35.23 0.96 21.19
N SER A 133 35.81 1.28 20.03
CA SER A 133 35.32 0.83 18.73
C SER A 133 35.43 -0.69 18.62
N TYR A 134 34.32 -1.36 18.29
CA TYR A 134 34.31 -2.73 17.77
C TYR A 134 33.35 -2.79 16.57
N TYR A 135 33.97 -3.09 15.42
CA TYR A 135 33.44 -3.36 14.07
C TYR A 135 32.91 -2.18 13.25
#